data_AF-A0A183G0D3-F1
#
_entry.id   AF-A0A183G0D3-F1
#
_cell.length_a   1.000
_cell.length_b   1.000
_cell.length_c   1.000
_cell.angle_alpha   90.00
_cell.angle_beta   90.00
_cell.angle_gamma   90.00
#
_symmetry.space_group_name_H-M   'P 1'
#
loop_
_entity.id
_entity.type
_entity.pdbx_description
1 polymer ?
#
loop_
_entity_poly.entity_id
_entity_poly.type
_entity_poly.pdbx_seq_one_letter_code
_entity_poly.pdbx_strand_id
1 'polypeptide(L)'
;MEPKKNANVNDEAPSWLMPALKRWDEYFERFDKIFEVFVKMQGLQAAIFKRLDALENKLVSEPQRDSDPRSALYSTLVKFKTDSKIVDAKTCRITWVGVGEQNTEVATYAFDREAIKEVVETSGDELLLSEFNSGKITFHMHSKVRRQAASSRPRIIKIYLGNQDLRDRMLEHM
;
A
#
# COMPACT_ATOMS: atom_id res chain seq x y z
N MET A 1 -64.77 11.47 -34.14
CA MET A 1 -64.83 10.53 -33.00
C MET A 1 -63.46 10.54 -32.35
N GLU A 2 -63.31 11.30 -31.26
CA GLU A 2 -62.11 11.27 -30.43
C GLU A 2 -62.19 10.09 -29.47
N PRO A 3 -61.11 9.35 -29.21
CA PRO A 3 -61.07 8.42 -28.10
C PRO A 3 -60.77 9.20 -26.81
N LYS A 4 -61.74 9.18 -25.91
CA LYS A 4 -61.61 9.69 -24.54
C LYS A 4 -60.44 9.01 -23.83
N LYS A 5 -59.39 9.78 -23.51
CA LYS A 5 -58.44 9.41 -22.46
C LYS A 5 -59.14 9.56 -21.11
N ASN A 6 -59.60 8.44 -20.55
CA ASN A 6 -60.02 8.37 -19.17
C ASN A 6 -58.79 8.58 -18.28
N ALA A 7 -58.65 9.81 -17.78
CA ALA A 7 -57.82 10.13 -16.63
C ALA A 7 -58.52 9.63 -15.37
N ASN A 8 -58.05 8.51 -14.81
CA ASN A 8 -58.01 8.20 -13.37
C ASN A 8 -57.68 6.73 -13.17
N VAL A 9 -56.43 6.42 -12.80
CA VAL A 9 -56.08 5.39 -11.80
C VAL A 9 -54.70 5.75 -11.24
N ASN A 10 -54.67 6.28 -10.02
CA ASN A 10 -53.55 6.39 -9.06
C ASN A 10 -52.13 6.66 -9.59
N ASP A 11 -51.60 7.83 -9.27
CA ASP A 11 -50.17 8.21 -9.31
C ASP A 11 -49.29 7.42 -8.31
N GLU A 12 -49.72 6.23 -7.90
CA GLU A 12 -49.00 5.38 -6.96
C GLU A 12 -48.23 4.32 -7.75
N ALA A 13 -46.91 4.31 -7.59
CA ALA A 13 -46.03 3.38 -8.30
C ALA A 13 -46.54 1.94 -8.11
N PRO A 14 -46.53 1.11 -9.18
CA PRO A 14 -47.00 -0.27 -9.11
C PRO A 14 -46.36 -1.02 -7.93
N SER A 15 -47.13 -1.85 -7.23
CA SER A 15 -46.68 -2.54 -6.01
C SER A 15 -45.43 -3.40 -6.19
N TRP A 16 -45.17 -3.89 -7.41
CA TRP A 16 -43.95 -4.62 -7.77
C TRP A 16 -42.70 -3.73 -7.91
N LEU A 17 -42.88 -2.42 -8.14
CA LEU A 17 -41.82 -1.43 -8.34
C LEU A 17 -41.34 -0.80 -7.00
N MET A 18 -42.22 -0.77 -5.99
CA MET A 18 -41.92 -0.20 -4.67
C MET A 18 -40.65 -0.80 -4.00
N PRO A 19 -40.42 -2.13 -4.02
CA PRO A 19 -39.20 -2.70 -3.44
C PRO A 19 -37.92 -2.30 -4.19
N ALA A 20 -38.03 -2.08 -5.51
CA ALA A 20 -36.91 -1.63 -6.31
C ALA A 20 -36.58 -0.15 -6.02
N LEU A 21 -37.60 0.72 -6.00
CA LEU A 21 -37.44 2.14 -5.66
C LEU A 21 -36.83 2.31 -4.27
N LYS A 22 -37.33 1.58 -3.27
CA LYS A 22 -36.77 1.63 -1.90
C LYS A 22 -35.29 1.24 -1.85
N ARG A 23 -34.87 0.22 -2.60
CA ARG A 23 -33.44 -0.16 -2.70
C ARG A 23 -32.60 0.91 -3.37
N TRP A 24 -33.15 1.59 -4.37
CA TRP A 24 -32.49 2.71 -5.02
C TRP A 24 -32.38 3.92 -4.08
N ASP A 25 -33.42 4.26 -3.34
CA ASP A 25 -33.39 5.34 -2.34
C ASP A 25 -32.34 5.06 -1.25
N GLU A 26 -32.28 3.84 -0.72
CA GLU A 26 -31.25 3.41 0.23
C GLU A 26 -29.83 3.50 -0.35
N TYR A 27 -29.68 3.29 -1.67
CA TYR A 27 -28.40 3.45 -2.37
C TYR A 27 -28.05 4.93 -2.50
N PHE A 28 -28.98 5.79 -2.93
CA PHE A 28 -28.77 7.23 -3.04
C PHE A 28 -28.39 7.87 -1.70
N GLU A 29 -29.04 7.47 -0.59
CA GLU A 29 -28.66 7.95 0.74
C GLU A 29 -27.22 7.60 1.14
N ARG A 30 -26.71 6.44 0.69
CA ARG A 30 -25.30 6.07 0.93
C ARG A 30 -24.36 6.90 0.08
N PHE A 31 -24.75 7.19 -1.17
CA PHE A 31 -23.98 8.06 -2.06
C PHE A 31 -23.89 9.48 -1.51
N ASP A 32 -24.98 10.03 -1.01
CA ASP A 32 -24.99 11.37 -0.40
C ASP A 32 -24.03 11.48 0.79
N LYS A 33 -23.99 10.45 1.64
CA LYS A 33 -23.01 10.37 2.75
C LYS A 33 -21.56 10.34 2.25
N ILE A 34 -21.30 9.62 1.16
CA ILE A 34 -19.96 9.57 0.54
C ILE A 34 -19.59 10.95 -0.02
N PHE A 35 -20.51 11.63 -0.73
CA PHE A 35 -20.28 12.99 -1.22
C PHE A 35 -20.04 13.99 -0.10
N GLU A 36 -20.76 13.88 1.02
CA GLU A 36 -20.54 14.72 2.20
C GLU A 36 -19.10 14.55 2.75
N VAL A 37 -18.60 13.31 2.79
CA VAL A 37 -17.21 13.03 3.18
C VAL A 37 -16.22 13.63 2.19
N PHE A 38 -16.48 13.53 0.89
CA PHE A 38 -15.62 14.15 -0.14
C PHE A 38 -15.57 15.67 -0.01
N VAL A 39 -16.70 16.33 0.23
CA VAL A 39 -16.75 17.78 0.45
C VAL A 39 -15.96 18.17 1.71
N LYS A 40 -16.12 17.43 2.81
CA LYS A 40 -15.32 17.65 4.03
C LYS A 40 -13.83 17.47 3.78
N MET A 41 -13.45 16.44 3.02
CA MET A 41 -12.05 16.18 2.65
C MET A 41 -11.46 17.31 1.80
N GLN A 42 -12.22 17.79 0.81
CA GLN A 42 -11.81 18.91 -0.03
C GLN A 42 -11.65 20.20 0.81
N GLY A 43 -12.55 20.44 1.78
CA GLY A 43 -12.43 21.54 2.73
C GLY A 43 -11.19 21.45 3.61
N LEU A 44 -10.86 20.26 4.12
CA LEU A 44 -9.62 20.01 4.88
C LEU A 44 -8.38 20.25 4.02
N GLN A 45 -8.37 19.77 2.78
CA GLN A 45 -7.28 20.00 1.84
C GLN A 45 -7.08 21.50 1.57
N ALA A 46 -8.16 22.25 1.30
CA ALA A 46 -8.09 23.69 1.10
C ALA A 46 -7.55 24.43 2.34
N ALA A 47 -7.93 24.01 3.54
CA ALA A 47 -7.41 24.57 4.79
C ALA A 47 -5.91 24.28 4.98
N ILE A 48 -5.45 23.09 4.61
CA ILE A 48 -4.03 22.73 4.64
C ILE A 48 -3.24 23.60 3.65
N PHE A 49 -3.70 23.71 2.40
CA PHE A 49 -3.04 24.55 1.40
C PHE A 49 -2.96 26.02 1.84
N LYS A 50 -4.05 26.57 2.39
CA LYS A 50 -4.05 27.94 2.92
C LYS A 50 -3.04 28.14 4.05
N ARG A 51 -2.83 27.13 4.91
CA ARG A 51 -1.82 27.18 5.97
C ARG A 51 -0.40 27.10 5.40
N LEU A 52 -0.18 26.28 4.38
CA LEU A 52 1.10 26.19 3.68
C LEU A 52 1.45 27.52 3.01
N ASP A 53 0.50 28.15 2.31
CA ASP A 53 0.69 29.48 1.70
C ASP A 53 1.02 30.54 2.77
N ALA A 54 0.33 30.50 3.92
CA ALA A 54 0.61 31.43 5.02
C ALA A 54 2.02 31.23 5.62
N LEU A 55 2.50 29.98 5.68
CA LEU A 55 3.86 29.67 6.12
C LEU A 55 4.91 30.08 5.10
N GLU A 56 4.64 29.86 3.81
CA GLU A 56 5.51 30.27 2.71
C GLU A 56 5.67 31.79 2.67
N ASN A 57 4.56 32.53 2.76
CA ASN A 57 4.57 34.00 2.79
C ASN A 57 5.32 34.55 4.01
N LYS A 58 5.19 33.91 5.17
CA LYS A 58 5.97 34.28 6.37
C LYS A 58 7.46 34.04 6.18
N LEU A 59 7.84 32.92 5.55
CA LEU A 59 9.24 32.60 5.29
C LEU A 59 9.90 33.55 4.28
N VAL A 60 9.13 34.04 3.31
CA VAL A 60 9.57 35.06 2.34
C VAL A 60 9.69 36.44 2.98
N SER A 61 8.83 36.76 3.96
CA SER A 61 8.77 38.07 4.60
C SER A 61 9.76 38.27 5.76
N GLU A 62 10.38 37.21 6.29
CA GLU A 62 11.29 37.32 7.44
C GLU A 62 12.73 37.68 6.98
N PRO A 63 13.24 38.88 7.33
CA PRO A 63 14.61 39.25 7.02
C PRO A 63 15.58 38.37 7.82
N GLN A 64 16.63 37.89 7.14
CA GLN A 64 17.66 36.98 7.65
C GLN A 64 18.02 37.26 9.12
N ARG A 65 17.66 36.33 10.00
CA ARG A 65 18.26 36.19 11.32
C ARG A 65 19.30 35.08 11.27
N ASP A 66 20.49 35.41 11.76
CA ASP A 66 21.65 34.54 11.88
C ASP A 66 21.36 33.31 12.77
N SER A 67 20.99 32.21 12.12
CA SER A 67 21.15 30.80 12.53
C SER A 67 20.28 29.96 11.59
N ASP A 68 20.74 29.82 10.34
CA ASP A 68 19.93 29.47 9.16
C ASP A 68 18.90 28.33 9.39
N PRO A 69 17.65 28.65 9.77
CA PRO A 69 16.62 27.63 10.00
C PRO A 69 16.25 26.96 8.68
N ARG A 70 16.58 27.58 7.53
CA ARG A 70 16.39 27.00 6.20
C ARG A 70 17.31 25.80 5.98
N SER A 71 18.52 25.81 6.54
CA SER A 71 19.44 24.65 6.50
C SER A 71 18.92 23.45 7.33
N ALA A 72 18.37 23.73 8.52
CA ALA A 72 17.74 22.72 9.37
C ALA A 72 16.45 22.16 8.74
N LEU A 73 15.63 23.01 8.12
CA LEU A 73 14.45 22.60 7.38
C LEU A 73 14.80 21.80 6.13
N TYR A 74 15.80 22.23 5.35
CA TYR A 74 16.26 21.52 4.16
C TYR A 74 16.84 20.15 4.52
N SER A 75 17.70 20.06 5.52
CA SER A 75 18.23 18.78 6.00
C SER A 75 17.14 17.85 6.53
N THR A 76 16.14 18.40 7.22
CA THR A 76 14.96 17.63 7.66
C THR A 76 14.16 17.11 6.47
N LEU A 77 13.95 17.92 5.44
CA LEU A 77 13.26 17.50 4.20
C LEU A 77 14.05 16.43 3.44
N VAL A 78 15.38 16.59 3.31
CA VAL A 78 16.26 15.59 2.68
C VAL A 78 16.24 14.29 3.48
N LYS A 79 16.27 14.37 4.80
CA LYS A 79 16.16 13.21 5.69
C LYS A 79 14.81 12.53 5.53
N PHE A 80 13.70 13.27 5.54
CA PHE A 80 12.35 12.70 5.31
C PHE A 80 12.24 12.00 3.97
N LYS A 81 12.75 12.61 2.89
CA LYS A 81 12.76 11.99 1.56
C LYS A 81 13.61 10.71 1.53
N THR A 82 14.75 10.72 2.23
CA THR A 82 15.63 9.55 2.32
C THR A 82 14.98 8.45 3.16
N ASP A 83 14.42 8.80 4.31
CA ASP A 83 13.72 7.91 5.21
C ASP A 83 12.48 7.31 4.53
N SER A 84 11.73 8.09 3.73
CA SER A 84 10.61 7.59 2.92
C SER A 84 11.08 6.49 1.98
N LYS A 85 12.16 6.70 1.21
CA LYS A 85 12.72 5.68 0.33
C LYS A 85 13.17 4.43 1.09
N ILE A 86 13.74 4.61 2.28
CA ILE A 86 14.16 3.49 3.14
C ILE A 86 12.94 2.72 3.67
N VAL A 87 11.88 3.43 4.05
CA VAL A 87 10.61 2.85 4.49
C VAL A 87 10.00 2.06 3.34
N ASP A 88 9.88 2.64 2.14
CA ASP A 88 9.36 1.97 0.95
C ASP A 88 10.17 0.70 0.60
N ALA A 89 11.50 0.77 0.68
CA ALA A 89 12.35 -0.39 0.45
C ALA A 89 12.28 -1.46 1.56
N LYS A 90 11.81 -1.10 2.76
CA LYS A 90 11.58 -2.02 3.87
C LYS A 90 10.16 -2.59 3.85
N THR A 91 9.17 -1.83 3.38
CA THR A 91 7.78 -2.29 3.26
C THR A 91 7.62 -3.32 2.15
N CYS A 92 8.55 -3.46 1.22
CA CYS A 92 8.51 -4.55 0.22
C CYS A 92 9.40 -5.75 0.58
N ARG A 93 9.87 -5.86 1.84
CA ARG A 93 10.87 -6.86 2.25
C ARG A 93 10.34 -7.83 3.28
N ILE A 94 10.60 -9.12 3.06
CA ILE A 94 10.39 -10.20 4.04
C ILE A 94 11.73 -10.61 4.66
N THR A 95 11.70 -10.91 5.94
CA THR A 95 12.86 -11.39 6.70
C THR A 95 12.57 -12.80 7.19
N TRP A 96 13.17 -13.80 6.53
CA TRP A 96 13.00 -15.20 6.91
C TRP A 96 14.11 -15.62 7.87
N VAL A 97 13.71 -16.08 9.05
CA VAL A 97 14.60 -16.44 10.16
C VAL A 97 14.51 -17.94 10.42
N GLY A 98 15.64 -18.58 10.74
CA GLY A 98 15.66 -19.97 11.22
C GLY A 98 15.84 -21.02 10.13
N VAL A 99 16.05 -20.62 8.88
CA VAL A 99 16.35 -21.54 7.77
C VAL A 99 17.77 -22.07 7.91
N GLY A 100 17.94 -23.39 7.89
CA GLY A 100 19.24 -24.04 8.03
C GLY A 100 20.16 -23.78 6.84
N GLU A 101 21.43 -23.48 7.10
CA GLU A 101 22.43 -23.32 6.04
C GLU A 101 22.98 -24.68 5.58
N GLN A 102 23.16 -24.85 4.27
CA GLN A 102 23.73 -26.06 3.69
C GLN A 102 25.26 -26.04 3.75
N ASN A 103 25.90 -27.16 3.42
CA ASN A 103 27.36 -27.30 3.50
C ASN A 103 28.10 -26.28 2.62
N THR A 104 27.53 -25.88 1.48
CA THR A 104 28.09 -24.89 0.57
C THR A 104 27.13 -23.71 0.34
N GLU A 105 27.68 -22.56 -0.05
CA GLU A 105 26.87 -21.36 -0.34
C GLU A 105 25.95 -21.58 -1.55
N VAL A 106 26.45 -22.27 -2.59
CA VAL A 106 25.66 -22.61 -3.78
C VAL A 106 24.50 -23.55 -3.42
N ALA A 107 24.74 -24.56 -2.58
CA ALA A 107 23.67 -25.45 -2.12
C ALA A 107 22.66 -24.71 -1.24
N THR A 108 23.11 -23.78 -0.40
CA THR A 108 22.22 -22.96 0.43
C THR A 108 21.36 -22.07 -0.45
N TYR A 109 21.93 -21.40 -1.45
CA TYR A 109 21.18 -20.57 -2.38
C TYR A 109 20.16 -21.37 -3.20
N ALA A 110 20.53 -22.56 -3.68
CA ALA A 110 19.62 -23.45 -4.41
C ALA A 110 18.47 -23.93 -3.51
N PHE A 111 18.76 -24.27 -2.25
CA PHE A 111 17.76 -24.63 -1.25
C PHE A 111 16.81 -23.47 -0.95
N ASP A 112 17.34 -22.27 -0.69
CA ASP A 112 16.54 -21.08 -0.43
C ASP A 112 15.64 -20.75 -1.63
N ARG A 113 16.15 -20.92 -2.86
CA ARG A 113 15.36 -20.72 -4.08
C ARG A 113 14.19 -21.69 -4.15
N GLU A 114 14.41 -22.98 -3.87
CA GLU A 114 13.37 -23.99 -3.93
C GLU A 114 12.35 -23.80 -2.80
N ALA A 115 12.78 -23.41 -1.61
CA ALA A 115 11.89 -23.09 -0.50
C ALA A 115 10.99 -21.88 -0.82
N ILE A 116 11.53 -20.83 -1.43
CA ILE A 116 10.73 -19.67 -1.89
C ILE A 116 9.77 -20.09 -3.00
N LYS A 117 10.22 -20.93 -3.92
CA LYS A 117 9.38 -21.47 -5.00
C LYS A 117 8.20 -22.27 -4.44
N GLU A 118 8.44 -23.12 -3.45
CA GLU A 118 7.39 -23.91 -2.79
C GLU A 118 6.33 -23.01 -2.14
N VAL A 119 6.74 -21.96 -1.42
CA VAL A 119 5.82 -20.97 -0.84
C VAL A 119 4.97 -20.31 -1.93
N VAL A 120 5.60 -19.87 -3.02
CA VAL A 120 4.89 -19.21 -4.13
C VAL A 120 3.93 -20.18 -4.83
N GLU A 121 4.34 -21.41 -5.11
CA GLU A 121 3.49 -22.42 -5.74
C GLU A 121 2.32 -22.84 -4.84
N THR A 122 2.55 -22.94 -3.52
CA THR A 122 1.52 -23.27 -2.53
C THR A 122 0.50 -22.14 -2.35
N SER A 123 0.92 -20.88 -2.52
CA SER A 123 0.00 -19.73 -2.42
C SER A 123 -1.13 -19.76 -3.46
N GLY A 124 -0.88 -20.33 -4.64
CA GLY A 124 -1.83 -20.32 -5.76
C GLY A 124 -2.11 -18.92 -6.31
N ASP A 125 -1.40 -17.87 -5.87
CA ASP A 125 -1.58 -16.50 -6.36
C ASP A 125 -0.86 -16.31 -7.70
N GLU A 126 -1.64 -16.09 -8.76
CA GLU A 126 -1.14 -15.85 -10.12
C GLU A 126 -0.16 -14.68 -10.19
N LEU A 127 -0.33 -13.65 -9.36
CA LEU A 127 0.56 -12.50 -9.33
C LEU A 127 1.93 -12.87 -8.75
N LEU A 128 1.97 -13.61 -7.64
CA LEU A 128 3.22 -14.10 -7.04
C LEU A 128 3.95 -15.06 -7.98
N LEU A 129 3.21 -15.97 -8.63
CA LEU A 129 3.75 -16.88 -9.65
C LEU A 129 4.37 -16.12 -10.82
N SER A 130 3.69 -15.09 -11.34
CA SER A 130 4.19 -14.29 -12.46
C SER A 130 5.46 -13.48 -12.08
N GLU A 131 5.51 -12.91 -10.89
CA GLU A 131 6.64 -12.14 -10.38
C GLU A 131 7.85 -13.03 -10.07
N PHE A 132 7.62 -14.25 -9.57
CA PHE A 132 8.66 -15.26 -9.39
C PHE A 132 9.24 -15.71 -10.73
N ASN A 133 8.38 -16.07 -11.70
CA ASN A 133 8.80 -16.54 -13.02
C ASN A 133 9.51 -15.47 -13.85
N SER A 134 9.15 -14.19 -13.66
CA SER A 134 9.84 -13.05 -14.28
C SER A 134 11.14 -12.65 -13.56
N GLY A 135 11.50 -13.32 -12.47
CA GLY A 135 12.75 -13.07 -11.74
C GLY A 135 12.78 -11.76 -10.96
N LYS A 136 11.61 -11.17 -10.68
CA LYS A 136 11.49 -9.90 -9.94
C LYS A 136 11.59 -10.11 -8.42
N ILE A 137 11.28 -11.31 -7.94
CA ILE A 137 11.52 -11.70 -6.55
C ILE A 137 13.01 -12.00 -6.38
N THR A 138 13.70 -11.17 -5.59
CA THR A 138 15.12 -11.35 -5.31
C THR A 138 15.34 -11.64 -3.84
N PHE A 139 16.34 -12.46 -3.51
CA PHE A 139 16.64 -12.80 -2.12
C PHE A 139 18.14 -12.94 -1.90
N HIS A 140 18.58 -12.69 -0.68
CA HIS A 140 19.96 -12.92 -0.26
C HIS A 140 20.09 -13.18 1.24
N MET A 141 21.13 -13.90 1.61
CA MET A 141 21.54 -14.10 2.99
C MET A 141 22.12 -12.82 3.59
N HIS A 142 21.60 -12.41 4.75
CA HIS A 142 22.09 -11.28 5.51
C HIS A 142 23.26 -11.71 6.42
N SER A 143 24.36 -10.96 6.33
CA SER A 143 25.75 -11.35 6.63
C SER A 143 26.44 -12.06 5.46
N LYS A 144 27.37 -11.34 4.82
CA LYS A 144 28.24 -11.88 3.77
C LYS A 144 29.23 -12.92 4.30
N VAL A 145 29.51 -12.89 5.60
CA VAL A 145 30.46 -13.80 6.25
C VAL A 145 29.69 -14.92 6.93
N ARG A 146 29.99 -16.15 6.53
CA ARG A 146 29.53 -17.36 7.22
C ARG A 146 30.37 -17.56 8.48
N ARG A 147 29.74 -17.58 9.65
CA ARG A 147 30.43 -17.94 10.90
C ARG A 147 30.41 -19.46 11.01
N GLN A 148 31.58 -20.08 11.02
CA GLN A 148 31.77 -21.54 10.97
C GLN A 148 31.53 -22.26 12.32
N ALA A 149 31.14 -21.55 13.38
CA ALA A 149 30.92 -22.17 14.68
C ALA A 149 29.66 -23.04 14.65
N ALA A 150 29.78 -24.30 15.06
CA ALA A 150 28.69 -25.30 15.10
C ALA A 150 27.49 -24.92 15.99
N SER A 151 27.61 -23.87 16.81
CA SER A 151 26.54 -23.31 17.64
C SER A 151 26.00 -21.95 17.15
N SER A 152 26.38 -21.53 15.95
CA SER A 152 25.94 -20.24 15.38
C SER A 152 24.50 -20.33 14.90
N ARG A 153 23.67 -19.38 15.34
CA ARG A 153 22.36 -19.11 14.71
C ARG A 153 22.52 -19.00 13.19
N PRO A 154 21.66 -19.63 12.39
CA PRO A 154 21.71 -19.50 10.93
C PRO A 154 21.49 -18.04 10.51
N ARG A 155 22.08 -17.66 9.37
CA ARG A 155 21.86 -16.34 8.79
C ARG A 155 20.39 -16.15 8.40
N ILE A 156 20.02 -14.89 8.29
CA ILE A 156 18.66 -14.47 7.97
C ILE A 156 18.56 -14.28 6.47
N ILE A 157 17.50 -14.77 5.83
CA ILE A 157 17.24 -14.53 4.40
C ILE A 157 16.42 -13.25 4.28
N LYS A 158 16.85 -12.33 3.42
CA LYS A 158 16.09 -11.13 3.04
C LYS A 158 15.52 -11.33 1.66
N ILE A 159 14.20 -11.35 1.56
CA ILE A 159 13.45 -11.48 0.30
C ILE A 159 12.87 -10.10 -0.05
N TYR A 160 12.99 -9.71 -1.31
CA TYR A 160 12.55 -8.43 -1.84
C TYR A 160 11.48 -8.69 -2.90
N LEU A 161 10.36 -7.99 -2.74
CA LEU A 161 9.23 -8.02 -3.66
C LEU A 161 9.05 -6.64 -4.31
N GLY A 162 8.27 -6.58 -5.40
CA GLY A 162 8.06 -5.35 -6.16
C GLY A 162 7.18 -4.32 -5.42
N ASN A 163 6.28 -4.76 -4.56
CA ASN A 163 5.36 -3.89 -3.82
C ASN A 163 5.03 -4.47 -2.42
N GLN A 164 4.39 -3.65 -1.59
CA GLN A 164 3.95 -4.05 -0.25
C GLN A 164 2.84 -5.11 -0.31
N ASP A 165 1.89 -5.00 -1.24
CA ASP A 165 0.76 -5.93 -1.32
C ASP A 165 1.21 -7.36 -1.63
N LEU A 166 2.18 -7.55 -2.54
CA LEU A 166 2.77 -8.88 -2.81
C LEU A 166 3.51 -9.40 -1.59
N ARG A 167 4.17 -8.53 -0.83
CA ARG A 167 4.83 -8.92 0.42
C ARG A 167 3.79 -9.43 1.42
N ASP A 168 2.69 -8.72 1.58
CA ASP A 168 1.64 -9.09 2.53
C ASP A 168 0.94 -10.38 2.08
N ARG A 169 0.62 -10.53 0.79
CA ARG A 169 0.11 -11.80 0.23
C ARG A 169 1.06 -12.97 0.43
N MET A 170 2.35 -12.79 0.15
CA MET A 170 3.33 -13.85 0.36
C MET A 170 3.43 -14.23 1.85
N LEU A 171 3.34 -13.26 2.77
CA LEU A 171 3.34 -13.52 4.21
C LEU A 171 2.09 -14.26 4.70
N GLU A 172 0.95 -14.14 4.04
CA GLU A 172 -0.26 -14.93 4.37
C GLU A 172 -0.08 -16.43 4.12
N HIS A 173 0.89 -16.79 3.26
CA HIS A 173 1.14 -18.18 2.83
C HIS A 173 2.47 -18.77 3.36
N MET A 174 3.24 -18.01 4.14
CA MET A 174 4.49 -18.46 4.80
C MET A 174 4.25 -18.89 6.24
#